data_AF-A0AA41QXK3-F1
#
_entry.id   AF-A0AA41QXK3-F1
#
_cell.length_a   1.000
_cell.length_b   1.000
_cell.length_c   1.000
_cell.angle_alpha   90.00
_cell.angle_beta   90.00
_cell.angle_gamma   90.00
#
_symmetry.space_group_name_H-M   'P 1'
#
loop_
_entity.id
_entity.type
_entity.pdbx_description
1 polymer ?
#
loop_
_entity_poly.entity_id
_entity_poly.type
_entity_poly.pdbx_seq_one_letter_code
_entity_poly.pdbx_strand_id
1 'polypeptide(L)'
;MADDENTRQDAPEDTPTDTPAHLRFLTRGISPVEAAAVSAVLHGLLREETGSLHKKPTGARSGWQAGQRAIRPPFVSGQSSWGEFRA
;
A
#
# COMPACT_ATOMS: atom_id res chain seq x y z
N MET A 1 -30.83 42.65 5.22
CA MET A 1 -30.34 42.05 6.48
C MET A 1 -31.20 40.81 6.69
N ALA A 2 -30.73 39.73 6.09
CA ALA A 2 -31.31 38.39 6.09
C ALA A 2 -30.11 37.47 5.79
N ASP A 3 -29.85 36.54 6.70
CA ASP A 3 -29.56 35.11 6.51
C ASP A 3 -28.50 34.74 5.46
N ASP A 4 -27.66 33.72 5.57
CA ASP A 4 -27.27 32.67 6.51
C ASP A 4 -26.24 31.86 5.67
N GLU A 5 -25.55 30.88 6.26
CA GLU A 5 -24.82 29.85 5.50
C GLU A 5 -23.66 30.29 4.58
N ASN A 6 -22.46 30.32 5.16
CA ASN A 6 -21.43 29.47 4.58
C ASN A 6 -20.60 28.85 5.70
N THR A 7 -21.26 27.94 6.42
CA THR A 7 -20.62 26.76 6.98
C THR A 7 -19.72 26.21 5.88
N ARG A 8 -18.43 26.56 5.92
CA ARG A 8 -17.41 25.83 5.16
C ARG A 8 -17.49 24.43 5.72
N GLN A 9 -18.24 23.59 5.01
CA GLN A 9 -18.34 22.17 5.24
C GLN A 9 -16.93 21.67 5.51
N ASP A 10 -16.75 21.11 6.69
CA ASP A 10 -15.65 20.20 6.99
C ASP A 10 -15.59 19.23 5.82
N ALA A 11 -14.62 19.45 4.92
CA ALA A 11 -14.21 18.42 4.02
C ALA A 11 -13.81 17.24 4.91
N PRO A 12 -14.26 16.01 4.64
CA PRO A 12 -13.67 14.88 5.33
C PRO A 12 -12.18 14.91 4.98
N GLU A 13 -11.37 15.36 5.94
CA GLU A 13 -9.94 15.10 5.95
C GLU A 13 -9.85 13.60 5.76
N ASP A 14 -9.44 13.19 4.55
CA ASP A 14 -9.06 11.83 4.21
C ASP A 14 -7.75 11.55 4.96
N THR A 15 -7.85 11.58 6.30
CA THR A 15 -6.86 11.00 7.17
C THR A 15 -6.84 9.55 6.75
N PRO A 16 -5.71 9.04 6.21
CA PRO A 16 -5.60 7.62 5.94
C PRO A 16 -5.76 6.97 7.32
N THR A 17 -6.97 6.51 7.59
CA THR A 17 -7.23 5.72 8.78
C THR A 17 -6.50 4.43 8.49
N ASP A 18 -5.25 4.38 8.96
CA ASP A 18 -4.39 3.21 9.02
C ASP A 18 -5.09 2.19 9.92
N THR A 19 -6.22 1.69 9.44
CA THR A 19 -7.02 0.70 10.12
C THR A 19 -6.23 -0.58 9.89
N PRO A 20 -5.58 -1.13 10.92
CA PRO A 20 -4.79 -2.33 10.74
C PRO A 20 -5.70 -3.39 10.13
N ALA A 21 -5.26 -4.00 9.03
CA ALA A 21 -5.96 -5.11 8.43
C ALA A 21 -6.33 -6.13 9.51
N HIS A 22 -7.61 -6.48 9.62
CA HIS A 22 -8.07 -7.37 10.67
C HIS A 22 -7.55 -8.79 10.41
N LEU A 23 -6.47 -9.18 11.08
CA LEU A 23 -5.85 -10.50 10.95
C LEU A 23 -6.66 -11.55 11.71
N ARG A 24 -7.01 -12.65 11.04
CA ARG A 24 -7.69 -13.80 11.66
C ARG A 24 -6.84 -15.05 11.54
N PHE A 25 -6.52 -15.65 12.69
CA PHE A 25 -5.80 -16.92 12.75
C PHE A 25 -6.78 -18.10 12.58
N LEU A 26 -6.56 -18.94 11.56
CA LEU A 26 -7.39 -20.12 11.30
C LEU A 26 -6.87 -21.38 12.02
N THR A 27 -5.58 -21.41 12.35
CA THR A 27 -4.92 -22.53 13.02
C THR A 27 -5.30 -22.54 14.50
N ARG A 28 -5.58 -23.73 15.03
CA ARG A 28 -5.87 -23.92 16.47
C ARG A 28 -4.58 -23.98 17.28
N GLY A 29 -4.68 -23.68 18.57
CA GLY A 29 -3.57 -23.84 19.52
C GLY A 29 -2.49 -22.77 19.44
N ILE A 30 -2.72 -21.67 18.72
CA ILE A 30 -1.81 -20.52 18.70
C ILE A 30 -1.86 -19.81 20.03
N SER A 31 -0.69 -19.61 20.63
CA SER A 31 -0.55 -18.81 21.85
C SER A 31 -0.66 -17.31 21.55
N PRO A 32 -1.01 -16.48 22.55
CA PRO A 32 -1.05 -15.02 22.37
C PRO A 32 0.29 -14.43 21.91
N VAL A 33 1.40 -15.02 22.35
CA VAL A 33 2.76 -14.59 22.01
C VAL A 33 3.06 -14.86 20.54
N GLU A 34 2.71 -16.04 20.03
CA GLU A 34 2.89 -16.38 18.62
C GLU A 34 2.02 -15.52 17.72
N ALA A 35 0.75 -15.27 18.11
CA ALA A 35 -0.13 -14.37 17.37
C ALA A 35 0.46 -12.95 17.28
N ALA A 36 1.01 -12.44 18.38
CA ALA A 36 1.67 -11.14 18.40
C ALA A 36 2.93 -11.12 17.51
N ALA A 37 3.76 -12.16 17.58
CA ALA A 37 4.97 -12.27 16.77
C ALA A 37 4.67 -12.28 15.28
N VAL A 38 3.71 -13.11 14.83
CA VAL A 38 3.30 -13.19 13.43
C VAL A 38 2.71 -11.86 12.95
N SER A 39 1.87 -11.24 13.77
CA SER A 39 1.28 -9.93 13.44
C SER A 39 2.35 -8.87 13.26
N ALA A 40 3.33 -8.80 14.18
CA ALA A 40 4.43 -7.85 14.10
C ALA A 40 5.27 -8.03 12.82
N VAL A 41 5.55 -9.28 12.42
CA VAL A 41 6.26 -9.58 11.17
C VAL A 41 5.45 -9.10 9.96
N LEU A 42 4.15 -9.42 9.90
CA LEU A 42 3.29 -9.00 8.79
C LEU A 42 3.16 -7.48 8.70
N HIS A 43 3.03 -6.78 9.83
CA HIS A 43 3.02 -5.32 9.87
C HIS A 43 4.35 -4.72 9.41
N GLY A 44 5.49 -5.31 9.82
CA GLY A 44 6.81 -4.88 9.36
C GLY A 44 6.96 -4.99 7.83
N LEU A 45 6.61 -6.14 7.26
CA LEU A 45 6.66 -6.37 5.82
C LEU A 45 5.73 -5.41 5.05
N LEU A 46 4.50 -5.22 5.53
CA LEU A 46 3.56 -4.29 4.90
C LEU A 46 4.10 -2.85 4.93
N ARG A 47 4.75 -2.45 6.02
CA ARG A 47 5.37 -1.12 6.15
C ARG A 47 6.53 -0.93 5.17
N GLU A 48 7.33 -1.95 4.95
CA GLU A 48 8.45 -1.91 3.99
C GLU A 48 7.96 -1.83 2.53
N GLU A 49 6.94 -2.62 2.19
CA GLU A 49 6.31 -2.62 0.86
C GLU A 49 5.62 -1.28 0.58
N THR A 50 4.77 -0.82 1.50
CA THR A 50 4.09 0.48 1.37
C THR A 50 5.09 1.64 1.34
N GLY A 51 6.14 1.61 2.17
CA GLY A 51 7.20 2.61 2.13
C GLY A 51 7.95 2.64 0.79
N SER A 52 8.09 1.49 0.13
CA SER A 52 8.69 1.39 -1.21
C SER A 52 7.76 1.92 -2.30
N LEU A 53 6.45 1.69 -2.19
CA LEU A 53 5.44 2.24 -3.10
C LEU A 53 5.26 3.77 -2.96
N HIS A 54 5.37 4.30 -1.74
CA HIS A 54 5.29 5.74 -1.48
C HIS A 54 6.56 6.49 -1.87
N LYS A 55 7.68 5.80 -2.14
CA LYS A 55 8.84 6.38 -2.84
C LYS A 55 8.53 6.52 -4.33
N LYS A 56 7.56 7.37 -4.66
CA LYS A 56 7.41 7.89 -6.03
C LYS A 56 8.75 8.55 -6.38
N PRO A 57 9.43 8.17 -7.49
CA PRO A 57 10.65 8.85 -7.89
C PRO A 57 10.29 10.29 -8.24
N THR A 58 10.49 11.23 -7.30
CA THR A 58 10.34 12.68 -7.52
C THR A 58 11.60 13.27 -8.15
N GLY A 59 12.20 12.54 -9.09
CA GLY A 59 13.29 13.03 -9.91
C GLY A 59 12.84 13.05 -11.36
N ALA A 60 12.96 14.20 -12.02
CA ALA A 60 12.99 14.23 -13.47
C ALA A 60 14.01 13.17 -13.96
N ARG A 61 13.67 12.44 -15.02
CA ARG A 61 14.54 11.38 -15.58
C ARG A 61 15.96 11.92 -15.69
N SER A 62 16.93 11.21 -15.10
CA SER A 62 18.32 11.62 -15.21
C SER A 62 18.75 11.59 -16.68
N GLY A 63 19.72 12.43 -17.08
CA GLY A 63 20.22 12.44 -18.46
C GLY A 63 20.71 11.06 -18.93
N TRP A 64 21.18 10.24 -18.00
CA TRP A 64 21.52 8.84 -18.23
C TRP A 64 20.30 7.97 -18.54
N GLN A 65 19.19 8.11 -17.79
CA GLN A 65 17.91 7.44 -18.09
C GLN A 65 17.30 7.89 -19.42
N ALA A 66 17.45 9.16 -19.80
CA ALA A 66 16.99 9.68 -21.08
C ALA A 66 17.78 9.08 -22.27
N GLY A 67 19.06 8.76 -22.06
CA GLY A 67 19.94 8.19 -23.07
C GLY A 67 19.93 6.66 -23.15
N GLN A 68 19.27 5.96 -22.22
CA GLN A 68 19.19 4.49 -22.26
C GLN A 68 18.32 4.02 -23.44
N ARG A 69 18.98 3.55 -24.50
CA ARG A 69 18.32 2.75 -25.53
C ARG A 69 17.96 1.41 -24.92
N ALA A 70 16.66 1.12 -24.84
CA ALA A 70 16.16 -0.11 -24.26
C ALA A 70 16.76 -1.32 -25.00
N ILE A 71 17.61 -2.09 -24.32
CA ILE A 71 18.13 -3.38 -24.84
C ILE A 71 17.03 -4.46 -24.77
N ARG A 72 16.03 -4.27 -23.89
CA ARG A 72 14.87 -5.14 -23.73
C ARG A 72 13.58 -4.31 -23.71
N PRO A 73 12.47 -4.80 -24.29
CA PRO A 73 11.18 -4.12 -24.17
C PRO A 73 10.77 -4.02 -22.70
N PRO A 74 10.10 -2.93 -22.29
CA PRO A 74 9.60 -2.78 -20.93
C PRO A 74 8.65 -3.94 -20.61
N PHE A 75 8.89 -4.59 -19.47
CA PHE A 75 7.98 -5.61 -18.95
C PHE A 75 6.76 -4.90 -18.37
N VAL A 76 5.65 -4.93 -19.10
CA VAL A 76 4.36 -4.49 -18.55
C VAL A 76 3.86 -5.62 -17.66
N SER A 77 3.77 -5.38 -16.35
CA SER A 77 3.07 -6.29 -15.45
C SER A 77 1.61 -6.34 -15.89
N GLY A 78 1.23 -7.42 -16.56
CA GLY A 78 -0.14 -7.66 -17.00
C GLY A 78 -1.09 -7.66 -15.80
N GLN A 79 -2.26 -7.08 -16.00
CA GLN A 79 -3.32 -7.04 -14.99
C GLN A 79 -3.71 -8.47 -14.59
N SER A 80 -3.23 -8.89 -13.41
CA SER A 80 -3.64 -10.06 -12.64
C SER A 80 -3.80 -11.38 -13.42
N SER A 81 -2.77 -12.22 -13.38
CA SER A 81 -2.99 -13.67 -13.30
C SER A 81 -1.83 -14.35 -12.56
N TRP A 82 -1.67 -14.01 -11.28
CA TRP A 82 -1.02 -14.95 -10.37
C TRP A 82 -1.98 -16.13 -10.23
N GLY A 83 -1.59 -17.26 -10.81
CA GLY A 83 -2.45 -18.43 -10.98
C GLY A 83 -3.22 -18.78 -9.71
N GLU A 84 -4.53 -18.94 -9.85
CA GLU A 84 -5.38 -19.54 -8.84
C GLU A 84 -4.93 -21.00 -8.64
N PHE A 85 -4.47 -21.34 -7.43
CA PHE A 85 -4.46 -22.74 -6.99
C PHE A 85 -5.80 -23.03 -6.33
N ARG A 86 -6.71 -23.68 -7.05
CA ARG A 86 -7.89 -24.32 -6.43
C ARG A 86 -7.55 -25.73 -5.98
N ALA A 87 -8.14 -26.09 -4.83
CA ALA A 87 -8.06 -27.37 -4.14
C ALA A 87 -8.62 -28.55 -4.93
#